data_AF-E1ZY85-F1
#
_entry.id   AF-E1ZY85-F1
#
_cell.length_a   1.000
_cell.length_b   1.000
_cell.length_c   1.000
_cell.angle_alpha   90.00
_cell.angle_beta   90.00
_cell.angle_gamma   90.00
#
_symmetry.space_group_name_H-M   'P 1'
#
loop_
_entity.id
_entity.type
_entity.pdbx_description
1 polymer ?
#
loop_
_entity_poly.entity_id
_entity_poly.type
_entity_poly.pdbx_seq_one_letter_code
_entity_poly.pdbx_strand_id
1 'polypeptide(L)'
;MGYPGRQCLLRSICETKRQAIHVHNGLLGDLLRIVFAPSSSILEEDLRQEYIDAENVKKTEECLEMYSSCKLNIYDFVTFREA
;
A
#
# COMPACT_ATOMS: atom_id res chain seq x y z
N MET A 1 -3.16 20.29 -11.19
CA MET A 1 -1.93 19.51 -10.96
C MET A 1 -2.35 18.17 -10.39
N GLY A 2 -1.91 17.06 -10.99
CA GLY A 2 -2.37 15.70 -10.63
C GLY A 2 -1.53 15.07 -9.52
N TYR A 3 -2.01 13.94 -8.98
CA TYR A 3 -1.28 13.15 -8.00
C TYR A 3 -0.14 12.36 -8.65
N PRO A 4 0.98 12.12 -7.94
CA PRO A 4 2.05 11.23 -8.40
C PRO A 4 1.59 9.78 -8.26
N GLY A 5 0.63 9.37 -9.11
CA GLY A 5 -0.13 8.12 -8.94
C GLY A 5 0.73 6.88 -8.77
N ARG A 6 1.84 6.77 -9.51
CA ARG A 6 2.79 5.65 -9.36
C ARG A 6 3.46 5.60 -7.99
N GLN A 7 3.89 6.75 -7.48
CA GLN A 7 4.52 6.84 -6.16
C GLN A 7 3.50 6.55 -5.05
N CYS A 8 2.27 7.02 -5.21
CA CYS A 8 1.19 6.72 -4.28
C CYS A 8 0.82 5.23 -4.26
N LEU A 9 0.78 4.59 -5.43
CA LEU A 9 0.55 3.14 -5.52
C LEU A 9 1.65 2.35 -4.80
N LEU A 10 2.93 2.68 -5.03
CA LEU A 10 4.05 2.05 -4.36
C LEU A 10 4.01 2.25 -2.84
N ARG A 11 3.66 3.46 -2.39
CA ARG A 11 3.45 3.76 -0.97
C ARG A 11 2.35 2.89 -0.37
N SER A 12 1.21 2.76 -1.05
CA SER A 12 0.10 1.91 -0.62
C SER A 12 0.52 0.44 -0.50
N ILE A 13 1.20 -0.12 -1.50
CA ILE A 13 1.73 -1.49 -1.45
C ILE A 13 2.66 -1.69 -0.23
N CYS A 14 3.59 -0.74 -0.03
CA CYS A 14 4.54 -0.78 1.08
C CYS A 14 3.83 -0.74 2.44
N GLU A 15 2.87 0.16 2.63
CA GLU A 15 2.16 0.34 3.89
C GLU A 15 1.13 -0.78 4.16
N THR A 16 0.56 -1.39 3.12
CA THR A 16 -0.46 -2.46 3.20
C THR A 16 -0.01 -3.63 4.07
N LYS A 17 1.24 -4.06 3.92
CA LYS A 17 1.76 -5.24 4.63
C LYS A 17 1.96 -4.99 6.12
N ARG A 18 1.99 -3.72 6.55
CA ARG A 18 2.46 -3.33 7.87
C ARG A 18 1.41 -2.65 8.73
N GLN A 19 0.46 -1.98 8.12
CA GLN A 19 -0.63 -1.37 8.87
C GLN A 19 -1.71 -2.41 9.17
N ALA A 20 -2.17 -2.43 10.43
CA ALA A 20 -3.32 -3.23 10.89
C ALA A 20 -4.67 -2.70 10.34
N ILE A 21 -4.71 -2.08 9.16
CA ILE A 21 -5.93 -1.49 8.56
C ILE A 21 -7.04 -2.54 8.43
N HIS A 22 -6.68 -3.79 8.13
CA HIS A 22 -7.61 -4.91 8.01
C HIS A 22 -8.35 -5.20 9.33
N VAL A 23 -7.72 -4.92 10.48
CA VAL A 23 -8.34 -5.10 11.80
C VAL A 23 -9.49 -4.12 12.03
N HIS A 24 -9.44 -2.93 11.43
CA HIS A 24 -10.40 -1.86 11.69
C HIS A 24 -11.43 -1.63 10.58
N ASN A 25 -11.24 -2.19 9.38
CA ASN A 25 -12.08 -1.91 8.20
C ASN A 25 -12.84 -3.15 7.66
N GLY A 26 -12.81 -4.27 8.38
CA GLY A 26 -13.51 -5.51 8.01
C GLY A 26 -13.23 -5.95 6.57
N LEU A 27 -14.28 -6.32 5.82
CA LEU A 27 -14.17 -6.80 4.44
C LEU A 27 -13.45 -5.82 3.51
N LEU A 28 -13.67 -4.51 3.67
CA LEU A 28 -12.99 -3.51 2.84
C LEU A 28 -11.48 -3.52 3.09
N GLY A 29 -11.07 -3.64 4.36
CA GLY A 29 -9.67 -3.78 4.73
C GLY A 29 -9.04 -5.04 4.15
N ASP A 30 -9.75 -6.16 4.16
CA ASP A 30 -9.30 -7.42 3.55
C ASP A 30 -9.17 -7.33 2.03
N LEU A 31 -10.12 -6.70 1.34
CA LEU A 31 -10.05 -6.49 -0.10
C LEU A 31 -8.84 -5.64 -0.49
N LEU A 32 -8.61 -4.53 0.21
CA LEU A 32 -7.45 -3.67 -0.05
C LEU A 32 -6.13 -4.40 0.20
N ARG A 33 -6.07 -5.25 1.23
CA ARG A 33 -4.89 -6.09 1.50
C ARG A 33 -4.60 -7.04 0.33
N ILE A 34 -5.63 -7.63 -0.28
CA ILE A 34 -5.46 -8.51 -1.44
C ILE A 34 -5.01 -7.71 -2.66
N VAL A 35 -5.66 -6.57 -2.94
CA VAL A 35 -5.35 -5.74 -4.12
C VAL A 35 -3.94 -5.17 -4.08
N PHE A 36 -3.43 -4.81 -2.89
CA PHE A 36 -2.11 -4.20 -2.71
C PHE A 36 -1.03 -5.18 -2.20
N ALA A 37 -1.24 -6.49 -2.37
CA ALA A 37 -0.23 -7.51 -2.10
C ALA A 37 0.20 -8.18 -3.41
N PRO A 38 1.23 -7.64 -4.11
CA PRO A 38 1.77 -8.22 -5.34
C PRO A 38 2.17 -9.70 -5.21
N SER A 39 2.56 -10.16 -4.02
CA SER A 39 2.80 -11.58 -3.75
C SER A 39 1.58 -12.50 -3.96
N SER A 40 0.36 -11.94 -4.06
CA SER A 40 -0.87 -12.68 -4.32
C SER A 40 -1.08 -13.01 -5.80
N SER A 41 -0.31 -12.39 -6.71
CA SER A 41 -0.37 -12.70 -8.14
C SER A 41 0.51 -13.92 -8.44
N ILE A 42 -0.14 -15.08 -8.55
CA ILE A 42 0.48 -16.42 -8.71
C ILE A 42 1.29 -16.58 -10.02
N LEU A 43 1.26 -15.60 -10.93
CA LEU A 43 1.77 -15.70 -12.30
C LEU A 43 2.40 -14.38 -12.77
N GLU A 44 3.61 -14.04 -12.33
CA GLU A 44 4.19 -12.74 -12.69
C GLU A 44 5.62 -12.85 -13.20
N GLU A 45 5.76 -13.35 -14.44
CA GLU A 45 6.93 -13.07 -15.27
C GLU A 45 7.01 -11.57 -15.64
N ASP A 46 5.88 -10.83 -15.58
CA ASP A 46 5.74 -9.43 -16.01
C ASP A 46 5.55 -8.39 -14.87
N LEU A 47 5.58 -8.79 -13.58
CA LEU A 47 5.50 -7.80 -12.51
C LEU A 47 6.77 -6.98 -12.46
N ARG A 48 6.61 -5.66 -12.51
CA ARG A 48 7.73 -4.75 -12.36
C ARG A 48 8.34 -4.90 -10.97
N GLN A 49 9.66 -5.07 -10.93
CA GLN A 49 10.46 -5.25 -9.71
C GLN A 49 10.14 -4.22 -8.61
N GLU A 50 9.83 -2.98 -8.98
CA GLU A 50 9.46 -1.93 -8.03
C GLU A 50 8.29 -2.27 -7.11
N TYR A 51 7.33 -3.07 -7.58
CA TYR A 51 6.17 -3.47 -6.78
C TYR A 51 6.55 -4.56 -5.78
N ILE A 52 7.42 -5.48 -6.21
CA ILE A 52 8.03 -6.50 -5.35
C ILE A 52 8.87 -5.81 -4.27
N ASP A 53 9.69 -4.84 -4.66
CA ASP A 53 10.55 -4.11 -3.73
C ASP A 53 9.73 -3.34 -2.70
N ALA A 54 8.66 -2.66 -3.14
CA ALA A 54 7.73 -1.94 -2.27
C ALA A 54 7.10 -2.86 -1.22
N GLU A 55 6.65 -4.06 -1.61
CA GLU A 55 6.04 -5.03 -0.69
C GLU A 55 7.05 -5.61 0.32
N ASN A 56 8.34 -5.67 -0.04
CA ASN A 56 9.39 -6.31 0.74
C ASN A 56 10.19 -5.37 1.66
N VAL A 57 9.89 -4.07 1.65
CA VAL A 57 10.48 -3.14 2.63
C VAL A 57 10.15 -3.63 4.06
N LYS A 58 11.07 -3.47 5.02
CA LYS A 58 10.91 -4.06 6.36
C LYS A 58 10.24 -3.13 7.37
N LYS A 59 10.60 -1.84 7.41
CA LYS A 59 10.08 -0.88 8.41
C LYS A 59 9.06 0.08 7.84
N THR A 60 7.98 0.37 8.55
CA THR A 60 6.89 1.25 8.06
C THR A 60 7.39 2.67 7.78
N GLU A 61 8.31 3.15 8.60
CA GLU A 61 8.92 4.47 8.52
C GLU A 61 9.67 4.66 7.19
N GLU A 62 10.30 3.59 6.68
CA GLU A 62 11.02 3.61 5.40
C GLU A 62 10.07 3.84 4.21
N CYS A 63 8.80 3.42 4.28
CA CYS A 63 7.83 3.65 3.20
C CYS A 63 7.55 5.16 3.00
N LEU A 64 7.39 5.89 4.10
CA LEU A 64 7.13 7.34 4.09
C LEU A 64 8.31 8.12 3.52
N GLU A 65 9.53 7.73 3.88
CA GLU A 65 10.75 8.35 3.37
C GLU A 65 10.94 8.06 1.87
N MET A 66 10.84 6.79 1.48
CA MET A 66 11.03 6.33 0.09
C MET A 66 10.00 6.94 -0.88
N TYR A 67 8.75 7.07 -0.44
CA TYR A 67 7.65 7.56 -1.27
C TYR A 67 7.14 8.93 -0.81
N SER A 68 8.03 9.77 -0.28
CA SER A 68 7.73 11.10 0.26
C SER A 68 7.06 12.07 -0.72
N SER A 69 7.20 11.82 -2.04
CA SER A 69 6.50 12.57 -3.09
C SER A 69 4.98 12.38 -3.03
N CYS A 70 4.52 11.22 -2.54
CA CYS A 70 3.12 10.99 -2.29
C CYS A 70 2.78 11.35 -0.84
N LYS A 71 2.07 12.46 -0.66
CA LYS A 71 1.58 12.89 0.66
C LYS A 71 0.32 12.15 1.12
N LEU A 72 -0.33 11.43 0.22
CA LEU A 72 -1.58 10.73 0.47
C LEU A 72 -1.34 9.24 0.69
N ASN A 73 -1.96 8.68 1.72
CA ASN A 73 -2.13 7.25 1.83
C ASN A 73 -3.58 6.90 1.44
N ILE A 74 -3.79 5.89 0.60
CA ILE A 74 -5.14 5.42 0.25
C ILE A 74 -5.93 5.03 1.51
N TYR A 75 -5.23 4.57 2.54
CA TYR A 75 -5.82 4.18 3.80
C TYR A 75 -6.38 5.36 4.60
N ASP A 76 -5.85 6.58 4.42
CA ASP A 76 -6.40 7.77 5.07
C ASP A 76 -7.85 8.08 4.63
N PHE A 77 -8.28 7.55 3.48
CA PHE A 77 -9.61 7.76 2.92
C PHE A 77 -10.62 6.68 3.28
N VAL A 78 -10.14 5.49 3.68
CA VAL A 78 -11.00 4.34 3.97
C VAL A 78 -11.01 3.96 5.45
N THR A 79 -10.06 4.45 6.24
CA THR A 79 -10.06 4.23 7.69
C THR A 79 -11.14 5.12 8.29
N PHE A 80 -12.19 4.50 8.85
CA PHE A 80 -13.17 5.25 9.63
C PHE A 80 -12.45 5.87 10.83
N ARG A 81 -12.37 7.20 10.89
CA ARG A 81 -12.07 7.86 12.16
C ARG A 81 -13.26 7.59 13.07
N GLU A 82 -13.04 6.88 14.16
CA GLU A 82 -13.98 6.93 15.30
C GLU A 82 -14.15 8.42 15.65
N ALA A 83 -15.40 8.86 15.59
CA ALA A 83 -15.84 10.15 16.12
C ALA A 83 -16.12 10.01 17.61
#